data_AF-A0A134BFP9-F1
#
_entry.id   AF-A0A134BFP9-F1
#
_cell.length_a   1.000
_cell.length_b   1.000
_cell.length_c   1.000
_cell.angle_alpha   90.00
_cell.angle_beta   90.00
_cell.angle_gamma   90.00
#
_symmetry.space_group_name_H-M   'P 1'
#
loop_
_entity.id
_entity.type
_entity.pdbx_description
1 polymer ?
#
loop_
_entity_poly.entity_id
_entity_poly.type
_entity_poly.pdbx_seq_one_letter_code
_entity_poly.pdbx_strand_id
1 'polypeptide(L)'
;MKRIVLTGGPCAGKTTALVKVIEHFSSIGYKVFVIPEVPTLFSQAGMDYLTKNKHFFFEGEKATLDTQIALEDHFSRIAKTIKKPTIIVCDRGTMDISAYMNNEMWQEIISGLGITSDTLRSRYDAVLHLVSAADGAEQFYTTANNSERTEGIELARKLDKKVIQAWSEHPHLRVINNHEDFDTKINRVLQEISSVLEIPQQVIEERKYIVRTLSDIPEAIESEIYQTYLTSEPRSEVRLRRRTLNGISINVRTTKKILPTGEQVQTERQIDNNLYESLMRQADPYRKTIHKIRKTFIWKGQFFELDTYLDDNENLQILETKGIVDHEKVKFPPFIEVVKDITGKTEYYNYNLALTK
;
A
#
# COMPACT_ATOMS: atom_id res chain seq x y z
N MET A 1 18.44 -5.00 -3.89
CA MET A 1 18.04 -3.58 -3.78
C MET A 1 16.53 -3.53 -3.87
N LYS A 2 15.87 -2.76 -3.01
CA LYS A 2 14.42 -2.53 -3.06
C LYS A 2 14.13 -1.04 -3.24
N ARG A 3 13.18 -0.69 -4.11
CA ARG A 3 12.69 0.67 -4.29
C ARG A 3 11.31 0.80 -3.64
N ILE A 4 11.18 1.71 -2.70
CA ILE A 4 9.96 1.90 -1.91
C ILE A 4 9.55 3.36 -2.05
N VAL A 5 8.25 3.62 -2.17
CA VAL A 5 7.71 4.98 -2.13
C VAL A 5 6.93 5.19 -0.84
N LEU A 6 7.16 6.32 -0.18
CA LEU A 6 6.29 6.85 0.86
C LEU A 6 5.36 7.87 0.22
N THR A 7 4.07 7.56 0.19
CA THR A 7 3.03 8.40 -0.41
C THR A 7 1.99 8.77 0.65
N GLY A 8 1.06 9.64 0.28
CA GLY A 8 0.01 10.14 1.16
C GLY A 8 -0.27 11.62 0.98
N GLY A 9 -1.41 12.07 1.50
CA GLY A 9 -1.84 13.45 1.46
C GLY A 9 -0.93 14.41 2.26
N PRO A 10 -1.27 15.71 2.25
CA PRO A 10 -0.64 16.70 3.11
C PRO A 10 -0.69 16.29 4.60
N CYS A 11 0.34 16.65 5.37
CA CYS A 11 0.43 16.36 6.81
C CYS A 11 0.28 14.88 7.20
N ALA A 12 0.69 13.94 6.33
CA ALA A 12 0.69 12.51 6.61
C ALA A 12 1.84 12.02 7.50
N GLY A 13 2.88 12.84 7.70
CA GLY A 13 4.08 12.48 8.48
C GLY A 13 5.24 11.89 7.67
N LYS A 14 5.23 12.04 6.33
CA LYS A 14 6.24 11.48 5.41
C LYS A 14 7.67 11.91 5.76
N THR A 15 7.91 13.21 5.96
CA THR A 15 9.25 13.74 6.27
C THR A 15 9.82 13.14 7.56
N THR A 16 9.01 13.04 8.61
CA THR A 16 9.43 12.39 9.87
C THR A 16 9.69 10.89 9.69
N ALA A 17 8.85 10.21 8.92
CA ALA A 17 9.05 8.80 8.58
C ALA A 17 10.36 8.58 7.81
N LEU A 18 10.70 9.44 6.84
CA LEU A 18 11.95 9.35 6.08
C LEU A 18 13.19 9.42 6.98
N VAL A 19 13.21 10.37 7.93
CA VAL A 19 14.32 10.49 8.90
C VAL A 19 14.48 9.18 9.68
N LYS A 20 13.37 8.65 10.20
CA LYS A 20 13.37 7.41 11.01
C LYS A 20 13.77 6.18 10.20
N VAL A 21 13.38 6.11 8.93
CA VAL A 21 13.81 5.08 7.98
C VAL A 21 15.31 5.15 7.74
N ILE A 22 15.87 6.35 7.51
CA ILE A 22 17.32 6.52 7.35
C ILE A 22 18.04 6.04 8.62
N GLU A 23 17.64 6.54 9.80
CA GLU A 23 18.25 6.19 11.09
C GLU A 23 18.24 4.67 11.32
N HIS A 24 17.07 4.05 11.26
CA HIS A 24 16.88 2.64 11.58
C HIS A 24 17.64 1.73 10.60
N PHE A 25 17.40 1.84 9.30
CA PHE A 25 17.99 0.92 8.33
C PHE A 25 19.51 1.12 8.17
N SER A 26 20.00 2.35 8.31
CA SER A 26 21.45 2.59 8.34
C SER A 26 22.10 1.94 9.57
N SER A 27 21.43 1.95 10.73
CA SER A 27 21.94 1.33 11.96
C SER A 27 22.12 -0.19 11.85
N ILE A 28 21.26 -0.86 11.08
CA ILE A 28 21.33 -2.31 10.80
C ILE A 28 22.11 -2.64 9.51
N GLY A 29 22.89 -1.68 8.99
CA GLY A 29 23.89 -1.93 7.94
C GLY A 29 23.43 -1.70 6.50
N TYR A 30 22.23 -1.19 6.26
CA TYR A 30 21.78 -0.83 4.91
C TYR A 30 22.36 0.51 4.46
N LYS A 31 22.65 0.63 3.17
CA LYS A 31 22.77 1.93 2.50
C LYS A 31 21.36 2.41 2.13
N VAL A 32 20.96 3.55 2.67
CA VAL A 32 19.70 4.21 2.33
C VAL A 32 19.98 5.35 1.35
N PHE A 33 19.28 5.36 0.23
CA PHE A 33 19.14 6.52 -0.65
C PHE A 33 17.73 7.09 -0.50
N VAL A 34 17.63 8.41 -0.45
CA VAL A 34 16.34 9.11 -0.44
C VAL A 34 16.25 9.97 -1.69
N ILE A 35 15.18 9.78 -2.44
CA ILE A 35 14.81 10.63 -3.56
C ILE A 35 13.81 11.65 -3.02
N PRO A 36 14.13 12.96 -3.08
CA PRO A 36 13.26 14.01 -2.54
C PRO A 36 12.02 14.19 -3.42
N GLU A 37 11.02 14.89 -2.87
CA GLU A 37 9.81 15.29 -3.59
C GLU A 37 10.17 16.25 -4.75
N VAL A 38 10.07 15.76 -5.99
CA VAL A 38 10.38 16.55 -7.19
C VAL A 38 9.52 17.81 -7.33
N PRO A 39 8.20 17.79 -7.06
CA PRO A 39 7.40 19.02 -7.04
C PRO A 39 7.99 20.12 -6.14
N THR A 40 8.51 19.77 -4.97
CA THR A 40 9.14 20.74 -4.05
C THR A 40 10.41 21.32 -4.65
N LEU A 41 11.22 20.53 -5.36
CA LEU A 41 12.40 21.03 -6.08
C LEU A 41 12.02 22.03 -7.18
N PHE A 42 10.96 21.74 -7.94
CA PHE A 42 10.47 22.60 -9.01
C PHE A 42 9.88 23.90 -8.45
N SER A 43 9.10 23.84 -7.38
CA SER A 43 8.57 25.02 -6.70
C SER A 43 9.68 25.94 -6.17
N GLN A 44 10.74 25.37 -5.59
CA GLN A 44 11.92 26.13 -5.18
C GLN A 44 12.66 26.79 -6.36
N ALA A 45 12.56 26.21 -7.56
CA ALA A 45 13.08 26.77 -8.80
C ALA A 45 12.12 27.78 -9.48
N GLY A 46 10.96 28.07 -8.89
CA GLY A 46 9.98 29.05 -9.38
C GLY A 46 8.81 28.46 -10.17
N MET A 47 8.61 27.14 -10.16
CA MET A 47 7.42 26.51 -10.74
C MET A 47 6.17 26.79 -9.89
N ASP A 48 5.11 27.26 -10.54
CA ASP A 48 3.81 27.49 -9.91
C ASP A 48 2.80 26.41 -10.35
N TYR A 49 2.54 25.45 -9.46
CA TYR A 49 1.55 24.38 -9.67
C TYR A 49 0.09 24.85 -9.47
N LEU A 50 -0.13 26.07 -8.97
CA LEU A 50 -1.46 26.67 -8.82
C LEU A 50 -1.82 27.57 -10.01
N THR A 51 -0.96 27.61 -11.03
CA THR A 51 -1.15 28.42 -12.22
C THR A 51 -2.46 28.07 -12.96
N LYS A 52 -3.16 29.11 -13.43
CA LYS A 52 -4.34 28.92 -14.31
C LYS A 52 -3.94 28.66 -15.77
N ASN A 53 -2.67 28.82 -16.12
CA ASN A 53 -2.18 28.57 -17.46
C ASN A 53 -2.02 27.06 -17.68
N LYS A 54 -3.00 26.47 -18.38
CA LYS A 54 -3.06 25.02 -18.63
C LYS A 54 -1.82 24.48 -19.35
N HIS A 55 -1.25 25.22 -20.30
CA HIS A 55 -0.07 24.77 -21.03
C HIS A 55 1.18 24.80 -20.15
N PHE A 56 1.35 25.86 -19.36
CA PHE A 56 2.46 25.94 -18.40
C PHE A 56 2.37 24.85 -17.32
N PHE A 57 1.17 24.60 -16.78
CA PHE A 57 0.92 23.49 -15.86
C PHE A 57 1.27 22.14 -16.49
N PHE A 58 0.79 21.88 -17.71
CA PHE A 58 1.04 20.63 -18.44
C PHE A 58 2.54 20.37 -18.64
N GLU A 59 3.29 21.35 -19.14
CA GLU A 59 4.74 21.20 -19.35
C GLU A 59 5.50 21.01 -18.03
N GLY A 60 5.07 21.71 -16.97
CA GLY A 60 5.63 21.54 -15.63
C GLY A 60 5.40 20.15 -15.05
N GLU A 61 4.19 19.61 -15.14
CA GLU A 61 3.87 18.26 -14.68
C GLU A 61 4.60 17.18 -15.48
N LYS A 62 4.70 17.35 -16.81
CA LYS A 62 5.49 16.47 -17.68
C LYS A 62 6.97 16.46 -17.28
N ALA A 63 7.56 17.63 -17.08
CA ALA A 63 8.95 17.76 -16.63
C ALA A 63 9.17 17.20 -15.22
N THR A 64 8.18 17.35 -14.34
CA THR A 64 8.18 16.76 -12.98
C THR A 64 8.24 15.24 -13.06
N LEU A 65 7.38 14.62 -13.87
CA LEU A 65 7.36 13.16 -14.06
C LEU A 65 8.67 12.63 -14.68
N ASP A 66 9.15 13.28 -15.74
CA ASP A 66 10.40 12.90 -16.39
C ASP A 66 11.60 12.99 -15.41
N THR A 67 11.66 14.06 -14.62
CA THR A 67 12.69 14.24 -13.59
C THR A 67 12.59 13.18 -12.49
N GLN A 68 11.39 12.85 -12.02
CA GLN A 68 11.17 11.79 -11.04
C GLN A 68 11.71 10.44 -11.55
N ILE A 69 11.39 10.09 -12.80
CA ILE A 69 11.89 8.86 -13.44
C ILE A 69 13.41 8.89 -13.54
N ALA A 70 13.97 10.00 -14.01
CA ALA A 70 15.41 10.16 -14.19
C ALA A 70 16.18 10.01 -12.86
N LEU A 71 15.73 10.68 -11.80
CA LEU A 71 16.32 10.57 -10.46
C LEU A 71 16.26 9.12 -9.95
N GLU A 72 15.11 8.46 -10.08
CA GLU A 72 14.97 7.06 -9.71
C GLU A 72 15.95 6.15 -10.43
N ASP A 73 16.12 6.34 -11.74
CA ASP A 73 17.04 5.54 -12.55
C ASP A 73 18.50 5.83 -12.21
N HIS A 74 18.84 7.09 -11.95
CA HIS A 74 20.18 7.50 -11.56
C HIS A 74 20.58 6.87 -10.22
N PHE A 75 19.75 7.02 -9.20
CA PHE A 75 20.02 6.41 -7.89
C PHE A 75 19.99 4.89 -7.93
N SER A 76 19.20 4.29 -8.83
CA SER A 76 19.21 2.83 -9.02
C SER A 76 20.49 2.33 -9.67
N ARG A 77 21.05 3.08 -10.63
CA ARG A 77 22.37 2.79 -11.19
C ARG A 77 23.47 2.93 -10.13
N ILE A 78 23.43 3.99 -9.33
CA ILE A 78 24.39 4.22 -8.23
C ILE A 78 24.30 3.07 -7.21
N ALA A 79 23.09 2.72 -6.78
CA ALA A 79 22.85 1.67 -5.80
C ALA A 79 23.37 0.30 -6.24
N LYS A 80 23.36 -0.02 -7.54
CA LYS A 80 23.94 -1.26 -8.08
C LYS A 80 25.47 -1.35 -7.90
N THR A 81 26.16 -0.24 -7.68
CA THR A 81 27.62 -0.23 -7.42
C THR A 81 27.96 -0.50 -5.94
N ILE A 82 26.97 -0.43 -5.05
CA ILE A 82 27.13 -0.60 -3.61
C ILE A 82 27.12 -2.09 -3.25
N LYS A 83 28.16 -2.55 -2.54
CA LYS A 83 28.29 -3.94 -2.08
C LYS A 83 27.45 -4.28 -0.83
N LYS A 84 26.92 -3.25 -0.15
CA LYS A 84 26.07 -3.40 1.04
C LYS A 84 24.60 -3.57 0.64
N PRO A 85 23.75 -4.20 1.48
CA PRO A 85 22.31 -4.15 1.32
C PRO A 85 21.85 -2.69 1.13
N THR A 86 21.06 -2.43 0.09
CA THR A 86 20.72 -1.06 -0.32
C THR A 86 19.23 -0.93 -0.55
N ILE A 87 18.66 0.16 -0.04
CA ILE A 87 17.27 0.57 -0.28
C ILE A 87 17.22 1.97 -0.87
N ILE A 88 16.24 2.20 -1.74
CA ILE A 88 15.90 3.51 -2.28
C ILE A 88 14.49 3.85 -1.79
N VAL A 89 14.35 4.98 -1.11
CA VAL A 89 13.08 5.46 -0.57
C VAL A 89 12.73 6.76 -1.27
N CYS A 90 11.55 6.83 -1.89
CA CYS A 90 11.08 8.01 -2.60
C CYS A 90 10.08 8.77 -1.74
N ASP A 91 10.31 10.07 -1.53
CA ASP A 91 9.29 10.97 -0.99
C ASP A 91 8.33 11.34 -2.12
N ARG A 92 7.21 10.63 -2.18
CA ARG A 92 6.34 10.51 -3.36
C ARG A 92 6.97 9.77 -4.55
N GLY A 93 6.09 9.26 -5.40
CA GLY A 93 6.48 8.54 -6.61
C GLY A 93 5.71 9.02 -7.83
N THR A 94 5.95 8.38 -8.95
CA THR A 94 5.41 8.75 -10.27
C THR A 94 3.88 8.81 -10.30
N MET A 95 3.17 7.91 -9.61
CA MET A 95 1.70 7.95 -9.60
C MET A 95 1.11 9.04 -8.70
N ASP A 96 1.87 9.59 -7.74
CA ASP A 96 1.38 10.73 -6.92
C ASP A 96 1.02 11.92 -7.81
N ILE A 97 1.78 12.13 -8.89
CA ILE A 97 1.58 13.22 -9.86
C ILE A 97 0.17 13.15 -10.47
N SER A 98 -0.30 11.95 -10.83
CA SER A 98 -1.63 11.76 -11.43
C SER A 98 -2.78 12.22 -10.54
N ALA A 99 -2.60 12.28 -9.21
CA ALA A 99 -3.64 12.70 -8.27
C ALA A 99 -3.97 14.20 -8.36
N TYR A 100 -3.10 15.00 -8.98
CA TYR A 100 -3.22 16.45 -9.09
C TYR A 100 -3.78 16.94 -10.43
N MET A 101 -4.11 16.02 -11.35
CA MET A 101 -4.67 16.34 -12.67
C MET A 101 -5.87 15.44 -13.00
N ASN A 102 -6.50 15.67 -14.15
CA ASN A 102 -7.54 14.78 -14.66
C ASN A 102 -6.94 13.62 -15.46
N ASN A 103 -7.76 12.60 -15.73
CA ASN A 103 -7.31 11.41 -16.43
C ASN A 103 -6.86 11.71 -17.87
N GLU A 104 -7.52 12.62 -18.57
CA GLU A 104 -7.17 12.95 -19.96
C GLU A 104 -5.75 13.52 -20.05
N MET A 105 -5.43 14.48 -19.19
CA MET A 105 -4.10 15.09 -19.11
C MET A 105 -3.04 14.06 -18.70
N TRP A 106 -3.35 13.22 -17.71
CA TRP A 106 -2.43 12.16 -17.27
C TRP A 106 -2.08 11.21 -18.41
N GLN A 107 -3.09 10.76 -19.17
CA GLN A 107 -2.86 9.87 -20.31
C GLN A 107 -2.04 10.54 -21.42
N GLU A 108 -2.28 11.83 -21.68
CA GLU A 108 -1.51 12.59 -22.66
C GLU A 108 -0.03 12.70 -22.26
N ILE A 109 0.26 13.02 -20.99
CA ILE A 109 1.64 13.12 -20.47
C ILE A 109 2.38 11.78 -20.60
N ILE A 110 1.79 10.68 -20.10
CA ILE A 110 2.49 9.38 -20.11
C ILE A 110 2.64 8.82 -21.53
N SER A 111 1.65 9.04 -22.40
CA SER A 111 1.74 8.69 -23.83
C SER A 111 2.85 9.48 -24.52
N GLY A 112 3.01 10.76 -24.18
CA GLY A 112 4.09 11.60 -24.70
C GLY A 112 5.50 11.14 -24.28
N LEU A 113 5.60 10.37 -23.20
CA LEU A 113 6.85 9.72 -22.76
C LEU A 113 7.00 8.28 -23.25
N GLY A 114 5.97 7.70 -23.89
CA GLY A 114 5.94 6.30 -24.31
C GLY A 114 5.85 5.31 -23.14
N ILE A 115 5.22 5.71 -22.03
CA ILE A 115 5.16 4.96 -20.78
C ILE A 115 3.68 4.71 -20.40
N THR A 116 3.40 3.61 -19.70
CA THR A 116 2.05 3.31 -19.17
C THR A 116 1.99 3.42 -17.65
N SER A 117 0.79 3.60 -17.10
CA SER A 117 0.60 3.61 -15.63
C SER A 117 1.10 2.32 -14.97
N ASP A 118 0.95 1.16 -15.63
CA ASP A 118 1.48 -0.11 -15.13
C ASP A 118 3.00 -0.14 -15.07
N THR A 119 3.67 0.39 -16.10
CA THR A 119 5.13 0.48 -16.10
C THR A 119 5.63 1.43 -15.01
N LEU A 120 4.91 2.53 -14.73
CA LEU A 120 5.23 3.46 -13.64
C LEU A 120 5.06 2.81 -12.27
N ARG A 121 3.96 2.09 -12.03
CA ARG A 121 3.74 1.34 -10.78
C ARG A 121 4.77 0.24 -10.57
N SER A 122 5.11 -0.51 -11.63
CA SER A 122 6.06 -1.62 -11.56
C SER A 122 7.51 -1.20 -11.24
N ARG A 123 7.78 0.11 -11.18
CA ARG A 123 9.07 0.65 -10.73
C ARG A 123 9.29 0.43 -9.23
N TYR A 124 8.24 0.26 -8.43
CA TYR A 124 8.36 0.17 -6.99
C TYR A 124 8.17 -1.28 -6.54
N ASP A 125 8.99 -1.72 -5.59
CA ASP A 125 8.79 -3.01 -4.92
C ASP A 125 7.64 -2.93 -3.90
N ALA A 126 7.39 -1.75 -3.34
CA ALA A 126 6.31 -1.48 -2.40
C ALA A 126 5.90 0.00 -2.39
N VAL A 127 4.63 0.23 -2.08
CA VAL A 127 4.03 1.56 -1.91
C VAL A 127 3.47 1.64 -0.49
N LEU A 128 3.96 2.57 0.32
CA LEU A 128 3.48 2.81 1.67
C LEU A 128 2.69 4.12 1.67
N HIS A 129 1.36 4.03 1.72
CA HIS A 129 0.47 5.17 1.86
C HIS A 129 0.27 5.50 3.34
N LEU A 130 0.80 6.65 3.77
CA LEU A 130 0.56 7.18 5.10
C LEU A 130 -0.73 7.99 5.06
N VAL A 131 -1.75 7.56 5.81
CA VAL A 131 -3.04 8.27 5.86
C VAL A 131 -2.82 9.69 6.40
N SER A 132 -3.38 10.70 5.74
CA SER A 132 -3.26 12.10 6.17
C SER A 132 -3.83 12.32 7.57
N ALA A 133 -3.21 13.18 8.39
CA ALA A 133 -3.78 13.61 9.67
C ALA A 133 -5.17 14.27 9.52
N ALA A 134 -5.52 14.73 8.32
CA ALA A 134 -6.85 15.25 7.98
C ALA A 134 -7.98 14.19 8.07
N ASP A 135 -7.65 12.90 8.22
CA ASP A 135 -8.62 11.82 8.41
C ASP A 135 -8.42 11.16 9.79
N GLY A 136 -9.24 11.55 10.76
CA GLY A 136 -9.32 10.90 12.09
C GLY A 136 -8.19 11.21 13.07
N ALA A 137 -7.33 12.18 12.75
CA ALA A 137 -6.26 12.71 13.59
C ALA A 137 -6.14 14.25 13.44
N GLU A 138 -7.28 14.92 13.20
CA GLU A 138 -7.36 16.33 12.79
C GLU A 138 -6.71 17.29 13.80
N GLN A 139 -6.67 16.90 15.07
CA GLN A 139 -5.97 17.64 16.14
C GLN A 139 -4.47 17.83 15.90
N PHE A 140 -3.84 16.99 15.08
CA PHE A 140 -2.43 17.08 14.71
C PHE A 140 -2.22 17.69 13.31
N TYR A 141 -3.29 18.09 12.62
CA TYR A 141 -3.20 18.71 11.31
C TYR A 141 -2.74 20.16 11.45
N THR A 142 -1.54 20.47 10.94
CA THR A 142 -0.97 21.82 10.98
C THR A 142 -0.78 22.36 9.57
N THR A 143 -1.08 23.65 9.38
CA THR A 143 -0.79 24.39 8.14
C THR A 143 0.59 25.07 8.17
N ALA A 144 1.28 25.03 9.32
CA ALA A 144 2.51 25.78 9.58
C ALA A 144 3.68 25.46 8.62
N ASN A 145 3.75 24.23 8.10
CA ASN A 145 4.85 23.81 7.23
C ASN A 145 4.58 24.03 5.73
N ASN A 146 3.43 24.59 5.35
CA ASN A 146 3.09 24.93 3.96
C ASN A 146 2.21 26.19 3.95
N SER A 147 2.85 27.36 4.04
CA SER A 147 2.23 28.69 4.02
C SER A 147 1.38 29.00 2.79
N GLU A 148 1.37 28.13 1.78
CA GLU A 148 0.62 28.27 0.52
C GLU A 148 -0.68 27.45 0.45
N ARG A 149 -1.05 26.71 1.51
CA ARG A 149 -2.27 25.87 1.47
C ARG A 149 -3.40 26.44 2.33
N THR A 150 -4.22 27.30 1.74
CA THR A 150 -5.52 27.77 2.25
C THR A 150 -6.64 26.72 2.16
N GLU A 151 -6.37 25.58 1.55
CA GLU A 151 -7.38 24.57 1.28
C GLU A 151 -7.53 23.65 2.50
N GLY A 152 -8.62 23.83 3.25
CA GLY A 152 -8.84 23.21 4.55
C GLY A 152 -8.79 21.67 4.60
N ILE A 153 -8.97 21.12 5.81
CA ILE A 153 -8.92 19.69 6.14
C ILE A 153 -9.68 18.80 5.14
N GLU A 154 -10.83 19.26 4.63
CA GLU A 154 -11.61 18.51 3.64
C GLU A 154 -10.87 18.27 2.33
N LEU A 155 -10.16 19.27 1.80
CA LEU A 155 -9.41 19.06 0.56
C LEU A 155 -8.22 18.14 0.80
N ALA A 156 -7.53 18.27 1.93
CA ALA A 156 -6.45 17.35 2.29
C ALA A 156 -6.93 15.89 2.35
N ARG A 157 -8.15 15.66 2.87
CA ARG A 157 -8.79 14.33 2.86
C ARG A 157 -9.13 13.86 1.44
N LYS A 158 -9.68 14.73 0.59
CA LYS A 158 -9.97 14.39 -0.83
C LYS A 158 -8.70 14.06 -1.60
N LEU A 159 -7.62 14.82 -1.39
CA LEU A 159 -6.32 14.57 -2.01
C LEU A 159 -5.71 13.25 -1.52
N ASP A 160 -5.77 12.96 -0.22
CA ASP A 160 -5.31 11.67 0.32
C ASP A 160 -5.99 10.48 -0.38
N LYS A 161 -7.31 10.59 -0.59
CA LYS A 161 -8.11 9.58 -1.31
C LYS A 161 -7.73 9.45 -2.78
N LYS A 162 -7.50 10.56 -3.49
CA LYS A 162 -7.01 10.50 -4.88
C LYS A 162 -5.64 9.83 -4.98
N VAL A 163 -4.75 10.12 -4.04
CA VAL A 163 -3.40 9.55 -4.00
C VAL A 163 -3.45 8.03 -3.79
N ILE A 164 -4.20 7.53 -2.80
CA ILE A 164 -4.32 6.07 -2.61
C ILE A 164 -5.00 5.40 -3.80
N GLN A 165 -5.99 6.05 -4.44
CA GLN A 165 -6.63 5.53 -5.65
C GLN A 165 -5.64 5.37 -6.81
N ALA A 166 -4.75 6.33 -7.03
CA ALA A 166 -3.71 6.25 -8.07
C ALA A 166 -2.80 5.01 -7.91
N TRP A 167 -2.56 4.61 -6.65
CA TRP A 167 -1.73 3.46 -6.29
C TRP A 167 -2.51 2.15 -6.08
N SER A 168 -3.84 2.16 -6.15
CA SER A 168 -4.71 1.02 -5.79
C SER A 168 -4.40 -0.29 -6.53
N GLU A 169 -3.97 -0.16 -7.79
CA GLU A 169 -3.59 -1.27 -8.67
C GLU A 169 -2.21 -1.86 -8.31
N HIS A 170 -1.37 -1.17 -7.52
CA HIS A 170 -0.06 -1.71 -7.13
C HIS A 170 -0.18 -2.97 -6.25
N PRO A 171 0.54 -4.08 -6.55
CA PRO A 171 0.37 -5.36 -5.85
C PRO A 171 0.79 -5.34 -4.38
N HIS A 172 1.75 -4.49 -4.03
CA HIS A 172 2.29 -4.34 -2.68
C HIS A 172 2.00 -2.95 -2.11
N LEU A 173 0.77 -2.46 -2.28
CA LEU A 173 0.27 -1.30 -1.55
C LEU A 173 0.09 -1.67 -0.07
N ARG A 174 0.59 -0.81 0.82
CA ARG A 174 0.48 -0.90 2.28
C ARG A 174 -0.06 0.43 2.80
N VAL A 175 -1.11 0.39 3.60
CA VAL A 175 -1.73 1.60 4.15
C VAL A 175 -1.39 1.69 5.64
N ILE A 176 -0.88 2.83 6.05
CA ILE A 176 -0.44 3.10 7.42
C ILE A 176 -1.45 4.03 8.08
N ASN A 177 -2.18 3.48 9.05
CA ASN A 177 -3.25 4.18 9.78
C ASN A 177 -2.72 5.38 10.57
N ASN A 178 -3.63 6.27 10.93
CA ASN A 178 -3.38 7.20 12.02
C ASN A 178 -3.62 6.50 13.36
N HIS A 179 -2.78 6.85 14.33
CA HIS A 179 -2.82 6.36 15.70
C HIS A 179 -2.90 7.55 16.66
N GLU A 180 -3.28 7.30 17.91
CA GLU A 180 -3.21 8.33 18.96
C GLU A 180 -1.77 8.78 19.22
N ASP A 181 -0.84 7.82 19.16
CA ASP A 181 0.59 8.04 19.23
C ASP A 181 1.24 7.99 17.84
N PHE A 182 1.97 9.06 17.49
CA PHE A 182 2.65 9.16 16.20
C PHE A 182 3.81 8.17 16.07
N ASP A 183 4.49 7.81 17.16
CA ASP A 183 5.59 6.84 17.10
C ASP A 183 5.10 5.44 16.71
N THR A 184 3.88 5.06 17.12
CA THR A 184 3.20 3.85 16.66
C THR A 184 3.05 3.83 15.13
N LYS A 185 2.66 4.96 14.53
CA LYS A 185 2.56 5.12 13.07
C LYS A 185 3.92 4.92 12.38
N ILE A 186 4.98 5.51 12.93
CA ILE A 186 6.34 5.39 12.40
C ILE A 186 6.87 3.97 12.54
N ASN A 187 6.66 3.32 13.69
CA ASN A 187 7.05 1.93 13.90
C ASN A 187 6.38 1.01 12.88
N ARG A 188 5.12 1.29 12.51
CA ARG A 188 4.44 0.56 11.45
C ARG A 188 5.09 0.73 10.08
N VAL A 189 5.58 1.94 9.74
CA VAL A 189 6.37 2.16 8.50
C VAL A 189 7.63 1.29 8.50
N LEU A 190 8.36 1.26 9.61
CA LEU A 190 9.59 0.46 9.74
C LEU A 190 9.31 -1.04 9.61
N GLN A 191 8.22 -1.53 10.20
CA GLN A 191 7.78 -2.92 10.09
C GLN A 191 7.43 -3.30 8.65
N GLU A 192 6.66 -2.45 7.94
CA GLU A 192 6.28 -2.73 6.55
C GLU A 192 7.50 -2.73 5.62
N ILE A 193 8.44 -1.79 5.79
CA ILE A 193 9.71 -1.82 5.03
C ILE A 193 10.51 -3.08 5.37
N SER A 194 10.58 -3.45 6.65
CA SER A 194 11.28 -4.68 7.07
C SER A 194 10.67 -5.93 6.43
N SER A 195 9.35 -6.00 6.33
CA SER A 195 8.66 -7.07 5.61
C SER A 195 8.99 -7.09 4.13
N VAL A 196 9.08 -5.93 3.47
CA VAL A 196 9.47 -5.82 2.04
C VAL A 196 10.93 -6.26 1.82
N LEU A 197 11.77 -6.06 2.84
CA LEU A 197 13.16 -6.51 2.86
C LEU A 197 13.33 -7.96 3.32
N GLU A 198 12.23 -8.66 3.60
CA GLU A 198 12.21 -10.06 4.04
C GLU A 198 13.00 -10.26 5.36
N ILE A 199 13.08 -9.22 6.20
CA ILE A 199 13.67 -9.29 7.53
C ILE A 199 12.68 -10.02 8.45
N PRO A 200 13.12 -10.99 9.27
CA PRO A 200 12.26 -11.65 10.25
C PRO A 200 11.56 -10.64 11.16
N GLN A 201 10.27 -10.88 11.42
CA GLN A 201 9.44 -10.04 12.28
C GLN A 201 8.63 -10.91 13.24
N GLN A 202 8.21 -10.33 14.36
CA GLN A 202 7.20 -10.95 15.20
C GLN A 202 5.85 -11.00 14.46
N VAL A 203 5.08 -12.06 14.70
CA VAL A 203 3.73 -12.18 14.15
C VAL A 203 2.85 -11.16 14.87
N ILE A 204 2.33 -10.21 14.10
CA ILE A 204 1.37 -9.22 14.60
C ILE A 204 -0.03 -9.72 14.25
N GLU A 205 -0.88 -9.82 15.25
CA GLU A 205 -2.26 -10.25 15.08
C GLU A 205 -3.09 -9.12 14.42
N GLU A 206 -3.82 -9.47 13.38
CA GLU A 206 -4.71 -8.56 12.67
C GLU A 206 -6.09 -8.62 13.31
N ARG A 207 -6.75 -7.47 13.49
CA ARG A 207 -8.12 -7.43 14.02
C ARG A 207 -9.09 -7.91 12.95
N LYS A 208 -9.91 -8.92 13.27
CA LYS A 208 -10.86 -9.53 12.34
C LYS A 208 -12.23 -9.66 12.95
N TYR A 209 -13.25 -9.32 12.17
CA TYR A 209 -14.64 -9.33 12.60
C TYR A 209 -15.51 -9.96 11.53
N ILE A 210 -16.46 -10.81 11.93
CA ILE A 210 -17.61 -11.13 11.09
C ILE A 210 -18.55 -9.95 11.17
N VAL A 211 -18.98 -9.45 10.01
CA VAL A 211 -19.79 -8.24 9.91
C VAL A 211 -20.99 -8.44 8.99
N ARG A 212 -21.92 -7.49 9.02
CA ARG A 212 -22.96 -7.30 8.01
C ARG A 212 -22.87 -5.89 7.47
N THR A 213 -22.92 -5.77 6.15
CA THR A 213 -22.96 -4.46 5.47
C THR A 213 -24.39 -3.92 5.51
N LEU A 214 -24.58 -2.73 6.08
CA LEU A 214 -25.90 -2.10 6.24
C LEU A 214 -26.30 -1.21 5.06
N SER A 215 -25.32 -0.64 4.36
CA SER A 215 -25.51 0.25 3.22
C SER A 215 -24.24 0.31 2.36
N ASP A 216 -24.29 1.00 1.22
CA ASP A 216 -23.13 1.17 0.35
C ASP A 216 -21.95 1.83 1.06
N ILE A 217 -20.75 1.35 0.74
CA ILE A 217 -19.49 1.86 1.28
C ILE A 217 -18.98 2.94 0.34
N PRO A 218 -18.97 4.21 0.77
CA PRO A 218 -18.58 5.31 -0.11
C PRO A 218 -17.10 5.21 -0.47
N GLU A 219 -16.80 5.45 -1.75
CA GLU A 219 -15.42 5.56 -2.27
C GLU A 219 -14.55 4.32 -2.01
N ALA A 220 -15.17 3.16 -1.80
CA ALA A 220 -14.47 1.89 -1.66
C ALA A 220 -13.82 1.48 -2.98
N ILE A 221 -12.58 0.99 -2.90
CA ILE A 221 -11.91 0.35 -4.02
C ILE A 221 -12.31 -1.13 -3.98
N GLU A 222 -12.98 -1.59 -5.03
CA GLU A 222 -13.47 -2.96 -5.14
C GLU A 222 -12.55 -3.80 -6.04
N SER A 223 -12.16 -4.98 -5.57
CA SER A 223 -11.36 -5.93 -6.35
C SER A 223 -11.84 -7.36 -6.19
N GLU A 224 -11.83 -8.11 -7.29
CA GLU A 224 -12.10 -9.54 -7.29
C GLU A 224 -10.80 -10.31 -6.99
N ILE A 225 -10.86 -11.27 -6.08
CA ILE A 225 -9.69 -12.00 -5.61
C ILE A 225 -9.94 -13.51 -5.66
N TYR A 226 -9.03 -14.21 -6.34
CA TYR A 226 -8.86 -15.65 -6.27
C TYR A 226 -7.58 -15.97 -5.52
N GLN A 227 -7.65 -16.84 -4.52
CA GLN A 227 -6.46 -17.28 -3.78
C GLN A 227 -6.45 -18.80 -3.62
N THR A 228 -5.32 -19.40 -3.98
CA THR A 228 -5.10 -20.85 -3.97
C THR A 228 -3.86 -21.15 -3.15
N TYR A 229 -3.96 -22.14 -2.28
CA TYR A 229 -2.84 -22.62 -1.48
C TYR A 229 -2.13 -23.76 -2.21
N LEU A 230 -0.80 -23.75 -2.17
CA LEU A 230 0.02 -24.80 -2.77
C LEU A 230 0.56 -25.72 -1.68
N THR A 231 0.87 -26.96 -2.07
CA THR A 231 1.59 -27.89 -1.21
C THR A 231 2.96 -27.30 -0.84
N SER A 232 3.29 -27.31 0.45
CA SER A 232 4.52 -26.71 0.99
C SER A 232 5.14 -27.55 2.11
N GLU A 233 6.40 -27.25 2.44
CA GLU A 233 7.09 -27.86 3.58
C GLU A 233 6.42 -27.50 4.92
N PRO A 234 6.60 -28.32 5.98
CA PRO A 234 6.13 -27.98 7.32
C PRO A 234 6.59 -26.59 7.77
N ARG A 235 5.71 -25.87 8.48
CA ARG A 235 5.92 -24.46 8.91
C ARG A 235 6.09 -23.46 7.77
N SER A 236 5.74 -23.84 6.55
CA SER A 236 5.64 -22.94 5.41
C SER A 236 4.23 -22.96 4.84
N GLU A 237 3.75 -21.79 4.45
CA GLU A 237 2.51 -21.59 3.69
C GLU A 237 2.89 -20.93 2.37
N VAL A 238 2.46 -21.51 1.24
CA VAL A 238 2.61 -20.90 -0.08
C VAL A 238 1.23 -20.63 -0.65
N ARG A 239 1.00 -19.38 -1.06
CA ARG A 239 -0.28 -18.91 -1.60
C ARG A 239 -0.07 -18.20 -2.92
N LEU A 240 -0.84 -18.59 -3.93
CA LEU A 240 -1.05 -17.82 -5.14
C LEU A 240 -2.29 -16.94 -4.97
N ARG A 241 -2.19 -15.67 -5.35
CA ARG A 241 -3.31 -14.73 -5.34
C ARG A 241 -3.38 -14.02 -6.69
N ARG A 242 -4.53 -14.10 -7.36
CA ARG A 242 -4.88 -13.26 -8.51
C ARG A 242 -5.86 -12.20 -8.01
N ARG A 243 -5.53 -10.92 -8.22
CA ARG A 243 -6.40 -9.78 -7.91
C ARG A 243 -6.73 -9.06 -9.20
N THR A 244 -8.01 -8.85 -9.48
CA THR A 244 -8.50 -8.10 -10.62
C THR A 244 -9.13 -6.80 -10.14
N LEU A 245 -8.66 -5.67 -10.67
CA LEU A 245 -9.19 -4.33 -10.41
C LEU A 245 -9.23 -3.60 -11.75
N ASN A 246 -10.36 -2.98 -12.09
CA ASN A 246 -10.55 -2.26 -13.36
C ASN A 246 -10.19 -3.08 -14.62
N GLY A 247 -10.42 -4.40 -14.59
CA GLY A 247 -10.06 -5.32 -15.68
C GLY A 247 -8.57 -5.71 -15.73
N ILE A 248 -7.72 -5.15 -14.89
CA ILE A 248 -6.29 -5.48 -14.79
C ILE A 248 -6.10 -6.56 -13.73
N SER A 249 -5.59 -7.72 -14.13
CA SER A 249 -5.26 -8.82 -13.22
C SER A 249 -3.79 -8.86 -12.85
N ILE A 250 -3.50 -8.95 -11.56
CA ILE A 250 -2.14 -9.09 -11.03
C ILE A 250 -2.04 -10.36 -10.21
N ASN A 251 -1.01 -11.17 -10.51
CA ASN A 251 -0.72 -12.40 -9.80
C ASN A 251 0.43 -12.17 -8.82
N VAL A 252 0.24 -12.60 -7.57
CA VAL A 252 1.25 -12.56 -6.52
C VAL A 252 1.40 -13.93 -5.90
N ARG A 253 2.64 -14.39 -5.77
CA ARG A 253 3.01 -15.53 -4.93
C ARG A 253 3.49 -15.01 -3.59
N THR A 254 2.84 -15.44 -2.53
CA THR A 254 3.27 -15.22 -1.14
C THR A 254 3.81 -16.53 -0.58
N THR A 255 4.98 -16.48 0.05
CA THR A 255 5.51 -17.56 0.91
C THR A 255 5.64 -17.02 2.32
N LYS A 256 5.03 -17.68 3.29
CA LYS A 256 5.25 -17.43 4.72
C LYS A 256 6.02 -18.60 5.31
N LYS A 257 7.04 -18.31 6.12
CA LYS A 257 7.81 -19.32 6.83
C LYS A 257 7.93 -18.91 8.30
N ILE A 258 7.52 -19.80 9.19
CA ILE A 258 7.65 -19.61 10.64
C ILE A 258 8.98 -20.22 11.07
N LEU A 259 9.85 -19.40 11.64
CA LEU A 259 11.16 -19.79 12.15
C LEU A 259 11.01 -20.51 13.50
N PRO A 260 12.01 -21.33 13.90
CA PRO A 260 12.01 -21.96 15.22
C PRO A 260 11.94 -20.97 16.40
N THR A 261 12.36 -19.72 16.18
CA THR A 261 12.28 -18.61 17.14
C THR A 261 10.86 -18.08 17.36
N GLY A 262 9.89 -18.52 16.55
CA GLY A 262 8.51 -17.99 16.53
C GLY A 262 8.34 -16.78 15.62
N GLU A 263 9.43 -16.20 15.12
CA GLU A 263 9.39 -15.13 14.12
C GLU A 263 8.92 -15.65 12.76
N GLN A 264 8.36 -14.76 11.96
CA GLN A 264 7.90 -15.07 10.61
C GLN A 264 8.72 -14.29 9.59
N VAL A 265 9.04 -14.96 8.49
CA VAL A 265 9.52 -14.34 7.25
C VAL A 265 8.42 -14.49 6.20
N GLN A 266 8.07 -13.39 5.55
CA GLN A 266 7.13 -13.36 4.44
C GLN A 266 7.82 -12.82 3.19
N THR A 267 7.78 -13.61 2.12
CA THR A 267 8.29 -13.24 0.80
C THR A 267 7.11 -13.07 -0.15
N GLU A 268 7.02 -11.93 -0.83
CA GLU A 268 6.00 -11.68 -1.86
C GLU A 268 6.67 -11.38 -3.20
N ARG A 269 6.16 -12.00 -4.26
CA ARG A 269 6.65 -11.79 -5.62
C ARG A 269 5.49 -11.69 -6.58
N GLN A 270 5.45 -10.62 -7.36
CA GLN A 270 4.61 -10.59 -8.55
C GLN A 270 5.13 -11.63 -9.54
N ILE A 271 4.21 -12.35 -10.17
CA ILE A 271 4.52 -13.36 -11.18
C ILE A 271 3.69 -13.11 -12.43
N ASP A 272 4.21 -13.51 -13.58
CA ASP A 272 3.43 -13.44 -14.83
C ASP A 272 2.32 -14.52 -14.86
N ASN A 273 1.46 -14.43 -15.87
CA ASN A 273 0.35 -15.38 -16.05
C ASN A 273 0.85 -16.80 -16.30
N ASN A 274 1.92 -16.98 -17.09
CA ASN A 274 2.42 -18.31 -17.44
C ASN A 274 2.93 -19.07 -16.20
N LEU A 275 3.70 -18.39 -15.35
CA LEU A 275 4.19 -18.95 -14.10
C LEU A 275 3.05 -19.20 -13.12
N TYR A 276 2.04 -18.32 -13.06
CA TYR A 276 0.85 -18.55 -12.23
C TYR A 276 0.13 -19.83 -12.63
N GLU A 277 -0.21 -20.00 -13.92
CA GLU A 277 -0.91 -21.19 -14.42
C GLU A 277 -0.08 -22.47 -14.23
N SER A 278 1.25 -22.38 -14.38
CA SER A 278 2.14 -23.50 -14.10
C SER A 278 2.14 -23.90 -12.62
N LEU A 279 2.15 -22.93 -11.70
CA LEU A 279 2.16 -23.19 -10.26
C LEU A 279 0.80 -23.67 -9.74
N MET A 280 -0.30 -23.32 -10.40
CA MET A 280 -1.64 -23.83 -10.07
C MET A 280 -1.72 -25.36 -10.12
N ARG A 281 -0.85 -26.03 -10.88
CA ARG A 281 -0.74 -27.50 -10.90
C ARG A 281 -0.24 -28.11 -9.58
N GLN A 282 0.31 -27.28 -8.69
CA GLN A 282 0.79 -27.66 -7.36
C GLN A 282 -0.22 -27.26 -6.26
N ALA A 283 -1.46 -26.95 -6.64
CA ALA A 283 -2.52 -26.65 -5.68
C ALA A 283 -2.63 -27.78 -4.65
N ASP A 284 -2.75 -27.41 -3.38
CA ASP A 284 -2.96 -28.34 -2.29
C ASP A 284 -4.33 -29.02 -2.47
N PRO A 285 -4.40 -30.35 -2.68
CA PRO A 285 -5.65 -31.04 -2.96
C PRO A 285 -6.64 -30.99 -1.79
N TYR A 286 -6.19 -30.67 -0.57
CA TYR A 286 -7.04 -30.53 0.62
C TYR A 286 -7.53 -29.09 0.83
N ARG A 287 -7.22 -28.17 -0.10
CA ARG A 287 -7.60 -26.76 -0.01
C ARG A 287 -8.19 -26.25 -1.31
N LYS A 288 -9.44 -25.81 -1.25
CA LYS A 288 -10.13 -25.17 -2.37
C LYS A 288 -9.59 -23.76 -2.61
N THR A 289 -9.73 -23.29 -3.85
CA THR A 289 -9.53 -21.88 -4.18
C THR A 289 -10.60 -21.04 -3.48
N ILE A 290 -10.19 -20.02 -2.74
CA ILE A 290 -11.12 -19.02 -2.20
C ILE A 290 -11.34 -17.95 -3.26
N HIS A 291 -12.61 -17.67 -3.51
CA HIS A 291 -13.08 -16.59 -4.35
C HIS A 291 -13.83 -15.56 -3.50
N LYS A 292 -13.49 -14.27 -3.65
CA LYS A 292 -14.08 -13.19 -2.87
C LYS A 292 -14.02 -11.83 -3.57
N ILE A 293 -14.94 -10.95 -3.20
CA ILE A 293 -14.87 -9.53 -3.51
C ILE A 293 -14.33 -8.79 -2.29
N ARG A 294 -13.25 -8.02 -2.48
CA ARG A 294 -12.64 -7.18 -1.45
C ARG A 294 -12.93 -5.71 -1.72
N LYS A 295 -13.59 -5.05 -0.77
CA LYS A 295 -13.76 -3.59 -0.71
C LYS A 295 -12.76 -3.02 0.29
N THR A 296 -11.91 -2.09 -0.15
CA THR A 296 -10.97 -1.38 0.74
C THR A 296 -11.33 0.09 0.87
N PHE A 297 -11.21 0.63 2.08
CA PHE A 297 -11.58 2.02 2.37
C PHE A 297 -10.87 2.52 3.64
N ILE A 298 -10.78 3.84 3.77
CA ILE A 298 -10.27 4.51 4.98
C ILE A 298 -11.47 5.14 5.71
N TRP A 299 -11.53 4.94 7.03
CA TRP A 299 -12.55 5.56 7.88
C TRP A 299 -11.93 6.02 9.19
N LYS A 300 -12.04 7.33 9.48
CA LYS A 300 -11.51 7.96 10.70
C LYS A 300 -10.04 7.59 10.95
N GLY A 301 -9.25 7.63 9.89
CA GLY A 301 -7.81 7.36 9.92
C GLY A 301 -7.43 5.88 9.93
N GLN A 302 -8.39 4.96 9.93
CA GLN A 302 -8.15 3.51 9.95
C GLN A 302 -8.50 2.91 8.59
N PHE A 303 -7.58 2.12 8.03
CA PHE A 303 -7.78 1.37 6.80
C PHE A 303 -8.46 0.03 7.09
N PHE A 304 -9.45 -0.29 6.26
CA PHE A 304 -10.25 -1.50 6.35
C PHE A 304 -10.21 -2.27 5.04
N GLU A 305 -10.17 -3.60 5.17
CA GLU A 305 -10.42 -4.54 4.07
C GLU A 305 -11.68 -5.35 4.42
N LEU A 306 -12.76 -5.14 3.66
CA LEU A 306 -13.98 -5.92 3.77
C LEU A 306 -14.00 -7.00 2.69
N ASP A 307 -13.89 -8.25 3.10
CA ASP A 307 -14.01 -9.41 2.23
C ASP A 307 -15.43 -9.96 2.27
N THR A 308 -16.07 -10.06 1.11
CA THR A 308 -17.29 -10.84 0.91
C THR A 308 -16.91 -12.12 0.18
N TYR A 309 -16.97 -13.24 0.89
CA TYR A 309 -16.64 -14.55 0.34
C TYR A 309 -17.76 -15.06 -0.56
N LEU A 310 -17.37 -15.69 -1.66
CA LEU A 310 -18.25 -16.29 -2.65
C LEU A 310 -18.16 -17.83 -2.57
N ASP A 311 -18.96 -18.51 -3.38
CA ASP A 311 -18.97 -19.97 -3.54
C ASP A 311 -19.19 -20.73 -2.22
N ASP A 312 -18.27 -21.61 -1.81
CA ASP A 312 -18.43 -22.49 -0.64
C ASP A 312 -18.56 -21.77 0.72
N ASN A 313 -18.24 -20.47 0.77
CA ASN A 313 -18.37 -19.62 1.95
C ASN A 313 -19.35 -18.46 1.72
N GLU A 314 -20.33 -18.65 0.84
CA GLU A 314 -21.36 -17.67 0.53
C GLU A 314 -22.01 -17.13 1.81
N ASN A 315 -22.18 -15.81 1.88
CA ASN A 315 -22.68 -15.03 3.04
C ASN A 315 -21.67 -14.72 4.15
N LEU A 316 -20.43 -15.22 4.10
CA LEU A 316 -19.40 -14.81 5.05
C LEU A 316 -18.83 -13.44 4.65
N GLN A 317 -18.99 -12.44 5.51
CA GLN A 317 -18.30 -11.15 5.39
C GLN A 317 -17.30 -10.98 6.54
N ILE A 318 -16.03 -10.77 6.21
CA ILE A 318 -14.97 -10.52 7.19
C ILE A 318 -14.41 -9.12 6.96
N LEU A 319 -14.45 -8.30 8.01
CA LEU A 319 -13.76 -7.03 8.08
C LEU A 319 -12.40 -7.22 8.77
N GLU A 320 -11.33 -6.84 8.07
CA GLU A 320 -9.95 -6.86 8.57
C GLU A 320 -9.41 -5.43 8.70
N THR A 321 -8.62 -5.17 9.74
CA THR A 321 -7.82 -3.95 9.86
C THR A 321 -6.48 -4.25 10.54
N LYS A 322 -5.42 -3.57 10.08
CA LYS A 322 -4.03 -3.82 10.50
C LYS A 322 -3.47 -2.65 11.29
N GLY A 323 -2.51 -2.95 12.16
CA GLY A 323 -1.72 -1.95 12.87
C GLY A 323 -2.39 -1.33 14.09
N ILE A 324 -3.62 -1.72 14.43
CA ILE A 324 -4.29 -1.25 15.65
C ILE A 324 -3.68 -1.95 16.86
N VAL A 325 -3.03 -1.17 17.73
CA VAL A 325 -2.40 -1.65 18.97
C VAL A 325 -3.44 -2.13 19.99
N ASP A 326 -3.05 -2.98 20.94
CA ASP A 326 -3.98 -3.66 21.86
C ASP A 326 -4.90 -2.75 22.67
N HIS A 327 -4.46 -1.53 22.96
CA HIS A 327 -5.21 -0.54 23.72
C HIS A 327 -6.02 0.42 22.83
N GLU A 328 -5.82 0.39 21.50
CA GLU A 328 -6.54 1.25 20.57
C GLU A 328 -7.84 0.58 20.12
N LYS A 329 -8.92 1.37 20.07
CA LYS A 329 -10.23 0.89 19.62
C LYS A 329 -10.35 0.94 18.09
N VAL A 330 -10.98 -0.09 17.53
CA VAL A 330 -11.43 -0.06 16.14
C VAL A 330 -12.59 0.92 16.01
N LYS A 331 -12.44 1.93 15.15
CA LYS A 331 -13.44 2.94 14.85
C LYS A 331 -14.38 2.39 13.76
N PHE A 332 -15.36 1.59 14.15
CA PHE A 332 -16.28 1.00 13.16
C PHE A 332 -17.09 2.06 12.39
N PRO A 333 -17.20 1.94 11.06
CA PRO A 333 -18.07 2.80 10.27
C PRO A 333 -19.56 2.54 10.54
N PRO A 334 -20.44 3.56 10.40
CA PRO A 334 -21.87 3.41 10.64
C PRO A 334 -22.58 2.49 9.65
N PHE A 335 -21.95 2.21 8.50
CA PHE A 335 -22.46 1.31 7.47
C PHE A 335 -22.07 -0.16 7.70
N ILE A 336 -21.39 -0.48 8.82
CA ILE A 336 -20.98 -1.84 9.20
C ILE A 336 -21.59 -2.22 10.55
N GLU A 337 -22.31 -3.33 10.59
CA GLU A 337 -22.75 -4.00 11.82
C GLU A 337 -21.75 -5.11 12.18
N VAL A 338 -21.17 -5.06 13.38
CA VAL A 338 -20.28 -6.11 13.88
C VAL A 338 -21.09 -7.24 14.48
N VAL A 339 -20.98 -8.44 13.90
CA VAL A 339 -21.68 -9.64 14.37
C VAL A 339 -20.85 -10.40 15.39
N LYS A 340 -19.53 -10.54 15.14
CA LYS A 340 -18.65 -11.34 16.02
C LYS A 340 -17.18 -10.91 15.87
N ASP A 341 -16.48 -10.78 16.99
CA ASP A 341 -15.02 -10.69 17.01
C ASP A 341 -14.39 -12.08 16.83
N ILE A 342 -13.56 -12.19 15.78
CA ILE A 342 -12.85 -13.40 15.39
C ILE A 342 -11.33 -13.19 15.35
N THR A 343 -10.83 -12.13 16.00
CA THR A 343 -9.40 -11.89 16.18
C THR A 343 -8.75 -13.10 16.86
N GLY A 344 -7.63 -13.57 16.29
CA GLY A 344 -6.88 -14.76 16.76
C GLY A 344 -7.55 -16.11 16.58
N LYS A 345 -8.79 -16.16 16.08
CA LYS A 345 -9.50 -17.41 15.82
C LYS A 345 -9.05 -17.99 14.50
N THR A 346 -8.05 -18.88 14.58
CA THR A 346 -7.39 -19.48 13.41
C THR A 346 -8.34 -20.19 12.47
N GLU A 347 -9.51 -20.69 12.92
CA GLU A 347 -10.52 -21.32 12.07
C GLU A 347 -11.07 -20.38 10.98
N TYR A 348 -10.98 -19.06 11.19
CA TYR A 348 -11.38 -18.04 10.20
C TYR A 348 -10.21 -17.49 9.37
N TYR A 349 -9.01 -18.04 9.50
CA TYR A 349 -7.89 -17.64 8.64
C TYR A 349 -8.11 -18.23 7.25
N ASN A 350 -7.81 -17.46 6.20
CA ASN A 350 -8.02 -17.89 4.80
C ASN A 350 -7.43 -19.27 4.51
N TYR A 351 -6.29 -19.60 5.12
CA TYR A 351 -5.69 -20.93 5.00
C TYR A 351 -6.71 -21.99 5.44
N ASN A 352 -7.28 -21.87 6.64
CA ASN A 352 -8.24 -22.81 7.20
C ASN A 352 -9.64 -22.74 6.56
N LEU A 353 -10.09 -21.55 6.14
CA LEU A 353 -11.33 -21.40 5.36
C LEU A 353 -11.27 -22.13 4.01
N ALA A 354 -10.06 -22.35 3.48
CA ALA A 354 -9.86 -23.09 2.23
C ALA A 354 -9.99 -24.61 2.41
N LEU A 355 -9.98 -25.16 3.62
CA LEU A 355 -10.02 -26.61 3.84
C LEU A 355 -11.25 -27.25 3.18
N THR A 356 -11.03 -28.30 2.39
CA THR A 356 -12.11 -29.15 1.89
C THR A 356 -12.75 -29.87 3.07
N LYS A 357 -14.04 -29.63 3.31
CA LYS A 357 -14.84 -30.37 4.29
C LYS A 357 -15.16 -31.79 3.84
#